data_AF-A0A099L2V6-F1
#
_entry.id   AF-A0A099L2V6-F1
#
_cell.length_a   1.000
_cell.length_b   1.000
_cell.length_c   1.000
_cell.angle_alpha   90.00
_cell.angle_beta   90.00
_cell.angle_gamma   90.00
#
_symmetry.space_group_name_H-M   'P 1'
#
loop_
_entity.id
_entity.type
_entity.pdbx_description
1 polymer ?
#
loop_
_entity_poly.entity_id
_entity_poly.type
_entity_poly.pdbx_seq_one_letter_code
_entity_poly.pdbx_strand_id
1 'polypeptide(L)'
;MVSHFVNHEKTFSEILAFIHQCSGDQNITLEEVVAKSEMEHGFRNIALANLMKSFDNFDNDVIEVLQTYFKHCSKHCSIVMNAQQLSRSMLYLANDGTDPISNKQLINSTQAKRINSLMLTCGHYDASGDFDFRVGLPGKSGVGGGIVAVVPGKMAIAVYSPAINESGNSLVGTKALELFTTKTGLSIF
;
A
#
# COMPACT_ATOMS: atom_id res chain seq x y z
N MET A 1 15.46 -1.46 -11.54
CA MET A 1 14.75 -2.68 -11.12
C MET A 1 15.76 -3.45 -10.29
N VAL A 2 15.50 -3.68 -9.00
CA VAL A 2 16.49 -4.31 -8.12
C VAL A 2 16.51 -5.80 -8.45
N SER A 3 17.41 -6.23 -9.35
CA SER A 3 17.54 -7.62 -9.79
C SER A 3 18.23 -8.51 -8.75
N HIS A 4 18.83 -7.92 -7.71
CA HIS A 4 19.61 -8.64 -6.70
C HIS A 4 19.19 -8.21 -5.29
N PHE A 5 18.62 -9.12 -4.51
CA PHE A 5 18.56 -9.00 -3.06
C PHE A 5 19.64 -9.92 -2.48
N VAL A 6 20.49 -9.40 -1.60
CA VAL A 6 21.62 -10.16 -1.04
C VAL A 6 21.23 -10.83 0.29
N ASN A 7 20.30 -10.23 1.05
CA ASN A 7 19.84 -10.77 2.33
C ASN A 7 18.41 -10.29 2.67
N HIS A 8 17.51 -11.23 2.92
CA HIS A 8 16.10 -10.98 3.21
C HIS A 8 15.86 -10.18 4.50
N GLU A 9 16.70 -10.35 5.53
CA GLU A 9 16.55 -9.62 6.81
C GLU A 9 16.89 -8.14 6.66
N LYS A 10 17.91 -7.84 5.84
CA LYS A 10 18.34 -6.47 5.57
C LYS A 10 17.29 -5.72 4.76
N THR A 11 16.73 -6.35 3.72
CA THR A 11 15.63 -5.77 2.93
C THR A 11 14.42 -5.47 3.79
N PHE A 12 14.03 -6.38 4.69
CA PHE A 12 12.92 -6.14 5.59
C PHE A 12 13.17 -4.96 6.53
N SER A 13 14.38 -4.88 7.10
CA SER A 13 14.77 -3.79 8.00
C SER A 13 14.77 -2.43 7.31
N GLU A 14 15.22 -2.36 6.06
CA GLU A 14 15.18 -1.14 5.24
C GLU A 14 13.76 -0.69 4.94
N ILE A 15 12.85 -1.63 4.63
CA ILE A 15 11.43 -1.33 4.40
C ILE A 15 10.75 -0.84 5.67
N LEU A 16 10.99 -1.52 6.80
CA LEU A 16 10.41 -1.12 8.08
C LEU A 16 10.93 0.26 8.52
N ALA A 17 12.23 0.52 8.36
CA ALA A 17 12.82 1.84 8.61
C ALA A 17 12.18 2.92 7.73
N PHE A 18 11.91 2.63 6.46
CA PHE A 18 11.22 3.56 5.57
C PHE A 18 9.78 3.83 6.03
N ILE A 19 9.04 2.79 6.44
CA ILE A 19 7.67 2.94 6.96
C ILE A 19 7.65 3.78 8.23
N HIS A 20 8.55 3.52 9.19
CA HIS A 20 8.69 4.34 10.40
C HIS A 20 9.03 5.79 10.07
N GLN A 21 9.87 6.02 9.07
CA GLN A 21 10.20 7.37 8.62
C GLN A 21 8.99 8.09 8.02
N CYS A 22 8.19 7.40 7.20
CA CYS A 22 6.98 7.95 6.59
C CYS A 22 5.87 8.20 7.61
N SER A 23 5.64 7.27 8.53
CA SER A 23 4.61 7.39 9.56
C SER A 23 4.99 8.36 10.69
N GLY A 24 6.29 8.61 10.88
CA GLY A 24 6.80 9.35 12.03
C GLY A 24 6.61 8.61 13.36
N ASP A 25 6.32 7.31 13.33
CA ASP A 25 6.06 6.49 14.51
C ASP A 25 6.92 5.22 14.48
N GLN A 26 7.75 5.06 15.52
CA GLN A 26 8.62 3.90 15.71
C GLN A 26 7.90 2.70 16.37
N ASN A 27 6.68 2.89 16.87
CA ASN A 27 5.90 1.85 17.55
C ASN A 27 5.00 1.04 16.62
N ILE A 28 5.19 1.15 15.30
CA ILE A 28 4.48 0.28 14.35
C ILE A 28 4.88 -1.16 14.66
N THR A 29 3.93 -1.88 15.24
CA THR A 29 4.09 -3.24 15.69
C THR A 29 3.72 -4.20 14.60
N LEU A 30 4.24 -5.39 14.77
CA LEU A 30 4.27 -6.42 13.76
C LEU A 30 3.43 -7.59 14.26
N GLU A 31 2.41 -8.01 13.50
CA GLU A 31 1.53 -9.11 13.93
C GLU A 31 1.90 -10.44 13.28
N GLU A 32 2.21 -11.45 14.10
CA GLU A 32 2.73 -12.76 13.66
C GLU A 32 1.65 -13.78 13.27
N VAL A 33 0.37 -13.47 13.45
CA VAL A 33 -0.73 -14.44 13.25
C VAL A 33 -1.20 -14.49 11.79
N VAL A 34 -1.30 -13.33 11.13
CA VAL A 34 -1.84 -13.19 9.76
C VAL A 34 -0.89 -13.81 8.73
N ALA A 35 0.37 -13.37 8.76
CA ALA A 35 1.59 -14.09 8.48
C ALA A 35 1.49 -15.57 8.04
N LYS A 36 1.27 -16.45 9.02
CA LYS A 36 1.37 -17.89 8.89
C LYS A 36 0.19 -18.45 8.09
N SER A 37 -0.98 -17.85 8.27
CA SER A 37 -2.18 -18.18 7.52
C SER A 37 -2.02 -17.91 6.02
N GLU A 38 -1.41 -16.78 5.65
CA GLU A 38 -1.17 -16.43 4.24
C GLU A 38 -0.15 -17.35 3.55
N MET A 39 0.89 -17.77 4.26
CA MET A 39 1.88 -18.71 3.71
C MET A 39 1.28 -20.09 3.47
N GLU A 40 0.41 -20.57 4.37
CA GLU A 40 -0.26 -21.87 4.27
C GLU A 40 -1.29 -21.92 3.12
N HIS A 41 -1.91 -20.78 2.76
CA HIS A 41 -2.92 -20.69 1.70
C HIS A 41 -2.40 -20.02 0.41
N GLY A 42 -1.10 -19.74 0.34
CA GLY A 42 -0.45 -18.94 -0.71
C GLY A 42 -0.28 -19.61 -2.08
N PHE A 43 -0.95 -20.74 -2.37
CA PHE A 43 -0.74 -21.55 -3.58
C PHE A 43 -0.82 -20.77 -4.90
N ARG A 44 -1.74 -19.80 -4.99
CA ARG A 44 -1.90 -18.95 -6.18
C ARG A 44 -0.67 -18.06 -6.42
N ASN A 45 -0.10 -17.48 -5.35
CA ASN A 45 1.09 -16.64 -5.45
C ASN A 45 2.33 -17.48 -5.77
N ILE A 46 2.40 -18.72 -5.26
CA ILE A 46 3.44 -19.68 -5.62
C ILE A 46 3.41 -19.98 -7.13
N ALA A 47 2.24 -20.24 -7.69
CA ALA A 47 2.09 -20.48 -9.12
C ALA A 47 2.52 -19.26 -9.96
N LEU A 48 2.09 -18.05 -9.56
CA LEU A 48 2.47 -16.81 -10.26
C LEU A 48 3.98 -16.53 -10.20
N ALA A 49 4.63 -16.78 -9.07
CA ALA A 49 6.06 -16.58 -8.93
C ALA A 49 6.87 -17.57 -9.79
N ASN A 50 6.43 -18.84 -9.87
CA ASN A 50 7.03 -19.81 -10.79
C ASN A 50 6.81 -19.41 -12.26
N LEU A 51 5.63 -18.89 -12.60
CA LEU A 51 5.35 -18.39 -13.95
C LEU A 51 6.27 -17.23 -14.31
N MET A 52 6.45 -16.25 -13.42
CA MET A 52 7.37 -15.13 -13.64
C MET A 52 8.83 -15.60 -13.77
N LYS A 53 9.24 -16.62 -13.01
CA LYS A 53 10.55 -17.24 -13.14
C LYS A 53 10.74 -17.93 -14.48
N SER A 54 9.71 -18.55 -15.03
CA SER A 54 9.77 -19.17 -16.37
C SER A 54 9.97 -18.17 -17.52
N PHE A 55 9.71 -16.88 -17.26
CA PHE A 55 9.99 -15.78 -18.18
C PHE A 55 11.31 -15.05 -17.89
N ASP A 56 12.15 -15.59 -16.99
CA ASP A 56 13.42 -15.00 -16.57
C ASP A 56 13.28 -13.55 -16.02
N ASN A 57 12.13 -13.24 -15.40
CA ASN A 57 11.91 -11.92 -14.79
C ASN A 57 12.74 -11.67 -13.52
N PHE A 58 13.21 -12.73 -12.86
CA PHE A 58 14.10 -12.66 -11.70
C PHE A 58 14.89 -13.96 -11.51
N ASP A 59 16.12 -13.85 -11.00
CA ASP A 59 17.05 -14.98 -10.85
C ASP A 59 16.96 -15.69 -9.49
N ASN A 60 16.34 -15.03 -8.50
CA ASN A 60 16.29 -15.52 -7.13
C ASN A 60 15.43 -16.80 -6.98
N ASP A 61 15.62 -17.52 -5.88
CA ASP A 61 14.77 -18.67 -5.59
C ASP A 61 13.31 -18.24 -5.32
N VAL A 62 12.35 -18.99 -5.88
CA VAL A 62 10.93 -18.65 -5.77
C VAL A 62 10.49 -18.68 -4.31
N ILE A 63 10.97 -19.66 -3.54
CA ILE A 63 10.64 -19.76 -2.11
C ILE A 63 11.25 -18.59 -1.36
N GLU A 64 12.45 -18.11 -1.69
CA GLU A 64 13.04 -16.93 -1.03
C GLU A 64 12.33 -15.61 -1.38
N VAL A 65 11.93 -15.44 -2.64
CA VAL A 65 11.14 -14.28 -3.09
C VAL A 65 9.77 -14.29 -2.44
N LEU A 66 9.09 -15.43 -2.43
CA LEU A 66 7.82 -15.59 -1.75
C LEU A 66 7.99 -15.48 -0.25
N GLN A 67 9.07 -15.99 0.33
CA GLN A 67 9.36 -15.75 1.73
C GLN A 67 9.59 -14.28 1.98
N THR A 68 10.13 -13.47 1.06
CA THR A 68 10.32 -12.01 1.26
C THR A 68 9.01 -11.23 1.06
N TYR A 69 8.21 -11.64 0.06
CA TYR A 69 6.87 -11.13 -0.21
C TYR A 69 5.92 -11.47 0.93
N PHE A 70 5.80 -12.76 1.24
CA PHE A 70 5.12 -13.23 2.41
C PHE A 70 5.83 -12.81 3.68
N LYS A 71 7.13 -12.47 3.79
CA LYS A 71 7.76 -11.90 5.02
C LYS A 71 7.37 -10.46 5.28
N HIS A 72 6.80 -9.74 4.30
CA HIS A 72 5.91 -8.63 4.61
C HIS A 72 4.66 -9.06 5.42
N CYS A 73 4.49 -10.37 5.58
CA CYS A 73 3.54 -11.05 6.46
C CYS A 73 4.22 -12.05 7.44
N SER A 74 5.26 -12.84 7.13
CA SER A 74 5.37 -14.27 7.52
C SER A 74 6.66 -14.68 8.23
N LYS A 75 7.57 -13.78 8.59
CA LYS A 75 8.55 -14.15 9.63
C LYS A 75 8.59 -13.25 10.84
N HIS A 76 8.00 -12.05 10.79
CA HIS A 76 7.78 -11.24 11.98
C HIS A 76 6.64 -10.24 11.91
N CYS A 77 5.83 -10.12 10.84
CA CYS A 77 5.00 -8.91 10.69
C CYS A 77 3.98 -8.93 9.56
N SER A 78 2.69 -8.83 9.85
CA SER A 78 1.83 -7.93 9.06
C SER A 78 1.95 -6.52 9.66
N ILE A 79 2.26 -5.53 8.82
CA ILE A 79 2.41 -4.13 9.26
C ILE A 79 1.02 -3.63 9.66
N VAL A 80 0.78 -3.53 10.97
CA VAL A 80 -0.47 -3.03 11.49
C VAL A 80 -0.32 -1.54 11.76
N MET A 81 -1.18 -0.75 11.12
CA MET A 81 -1.21 0.70 11.29
C MET A 81 -2.65 1.13 11.58
N ASN A 82 -2.80 2.08 12.48
CA ASN A 82 -4.08 2.77 12.63
C ASN A 82 -4.29 3.75 11.46
N ALA A 83 -5.53 4.22 11.27
CA ALA A 83 -5.86 5.13 10.17
C ALA A 83 -5.03 6.44 10.21
N GLN A 84 -4.66 6.93 11.39
CA GLN A 84 -3.84 8.13 11.52
C GLN A 84 -2.40 7.90 11.05
N GLN A 85 -1.80 6.77 11.40
CA GLN A 85 -0.47 6.37 10.94
C GLN A 85 -0.48 6.14 9.43
N LEU A 86 -1.54 5.53 8.88
CA LEU A 86 -1.67 5.27 7.45
C LEU A 86 -1.87 6.56 6.62
N SER A 87 -2.64 7.51 7.12
CA SER A 87 -2.77 8.81 6.44
C SER A 87 -1.47 9.60 6.50
N ARG A 88 -0.78 9.58 7.66
CA ARG A 88 0.51 10.22 7.85
C ARG A 88 1.59 9.65 6.95
N SER A 89 1.63 8.32 6.79
CA SER A 89 2.63 7.64 5.97
C SER A 89 2.49 7.91 4.48
N MET A 90 1.32 8.31 4.00
CA MET A 90 1.10 8.68 2.60
C MET A 90 1.09 10.19 2.36
N LEU A 91 1.26 11.01 3.39
CA LEU A 91 1.18 12.47 3.28
C LEU A 91 2.24 13.06 2.33
N TYR A 92 3.42 12.44 2.26
CA TYR A 92 4.49 12.89 1.36
C TYR A 92 4.09 12.78 -0.12
N LEU A 93 3.17 11.88 -0.48
CA LEU A 93 2.66 11.73 -1.85
C LEU A 93 1.73 12.89 -2.24
N ALA A 94 1.07 13.52 -1.27
CA ALA A 94 0.28 14.72 -1.49
C ALA A 94 1.19 15.94 -1.77
N ASN A 95 2.45 15.91 -1.32
CA ASN A 95 3.37 17.04 -1.37
C ASN A 95 4.63 16.71 -2.19
N ASP A 96 4.42 16.14 -3.38
CA ASP A 96 5.46 15.87 -4.41
C ASP A 96 6.69 15.11 -3.92
N GLY A 97 6.52 14.22 -2.92
CA GLY A 97 7.60 13.40 -2.39
C GLY A 97 8.24 13.92 -1.11
N THR A 98 7.81 15.10 -0.62
CA THR A 98 8.34 15.72 0.59
C THR A 98 7.34 15.62 1.71
N ASP A 99 7.77 15.14 2.87
CA ASP A 99 6.94 15.17 4.06
C ASP A 99 6.81 16.62 4.59
N PRO A 100 5.60 17.21 4.62
CA PRO A 100 5.42 18.60 5.07
C PRO A 100 5.65 18.81 6.57
N ILE A 101 5.63 17.75 7.39
CA ILE A 101 5.81 17.87 8.85
C ILE A 101 7.29 17.74 9.22
N SER A 102 8.01 16.77 8.66
CA SER A 102 9.45 16.62 8.93
C SER A 102 10.36 17.40 7.98
N ASN A 103 9.80 18.00 6.91
CA ASN A 103 10.52 18.64 5.81
C ASN A 103 11.56 17.73 5.12
N LYS A 104 11.44 16.41 5.27
CA LYS A 104 12.33 15.45 4.62
C LYS A 104 11.79 15.08 3.24
N GLN A 105 12.65 15.14 2.25
CA GLN A 105 12.37 14.59 0.94
C GLN A 105 12.54 13.07 0.98
N LEU A 106 11.45 12.34 0.83
CA LEU A 106 11.44 10.87 0.82
C LEU A 106 11.64 10.33 -0.60
N ILE A 107 10.99 10.96 -1.57
CA ILE A 107 11.12 10.64 -3.00
C ILE A 107 11.13 11.93 -3.83
N ASN A 108 11.52 11.82 -5.09
CA ASN A 108 11.44 12.96 -6.01
C ASN A 108 10.01 13.16 -6.56
N SER A 109 9.72 14.35 -7.07
CA SER A 109 8.41 14.72 -7.60
C SER A 109 7.97 13.84 -8.78
N THR A 110 8.90 13.44 -9.64
CA THR A 110 8.62 12.53 -10.76
C THR A 110 8.18 11.15 -10.28
N GLN A 111 8.79 10.62 -9.22
CA GLN A 111 8.41 9.37 -8.58
C GLN A 111 7.06 9.50 -7.90
N ALA A 112 6.81 10.59 -7.16
CA ALA A 112 5.53 10.84 -6.50
C ALA A 112 4.39 10.89 -7.52
N LYS A 113 4.60 11.58 -8.64
CA LYS A 113 3.64 11.63 -9.75
C LYS A 113 3.35 10.25 -10.34
N ARG A 114 4.38 9.42 -10.57
CA ARG A 114 4.21 8.04 -11.06
C ARG A 114 3.41 7.18 -10.08
N ILE A 115 3.69 7.29 -8.78
CA ILE A 115 2.96 6.55 -7.74
C ILE A 115 1.50 7.00 -7.69
N ASN A 116 1.22 8.30 -7.67
CA ASN A 116 -0.14 8.83 -7.67
C ASN A 116 -0.92 8.40 -8.93
N SER A 117 -0.27 8.39 -10.11
CA SER A 117 -0.91 7.88 -11.33
C SER A 117 -1.27 6.40 -11.23
N LEU A 118 -0.39 5.56 -10.68
CA LEU A 118 -0.67 4.13 -10.49
C LEU A 118 -1.74 3.88 -9.43
N MET A 119 -1.76 4.67 -8.35
CA MET A 119 -2.81 4.62 -7.34
C MET A 119 -4.17 4.98 -7.93
N LEU A 120 -4.23 5.93 -8.86
CA LEU A 120 -5.46 6.23 -9.58
C LEU A 120 -5.88 5.04 -10.45
N THR A 121 -5.03 4.60 -11.39
CA THR A 121 -5.45 3.63 -12.41
C THR A 121 -5.64 2.19 -11.89
N CYS A 122 -4.89 1.79 -10.86
CA CYS A 122 -4.82 0.39 -10.40
C CYS A 122 -5.01 0.24 -8.88
N GLY A 123 -5.55 1.27 -8.21
CA GLY A 123 -5.61 1.35 -6.76
C GLY A 123 -6.57 0.37 -6.08
N HIS A 124 -7.63 -0.03 -6.78
CA HIS A 124 -8.89 -0.49 -6.20
C HIS A 124 -9.42 -1.79 -6.82
N TYR A 125 -8.52 -2.75 -7.04
CA TYR A 125 -8.84 -4.06 -7.65
C TYR A 125 -9.65 -3.87 -8.95
N ASP A 126 -10.61 -4.75 -9.22
CA ASP A 126 -11.48 -4.69 -10.40
C ASP A 126 -12.46 -3.50 -10.38
N ALA A 127 -12.57 -2.79 -9.25
CA ALA A 127 -13.46 -1.63 -9.10
C ALA A 127 -12.73 -0.27 -9.18
N SER A 128 -11.49 -0.24 -9.68
CA SER A 128 -10.71 1.01 -9.77
C SER A 128 -11.42 2.09 -10.59
N GLY A 129 -12.04 1.74 -11.72
CA GLY A 129 -12.80 2.71 -12.52
C GLY A 129 -14.06 3.25 -11.83
N ASP A 130 -14.77 2.41 -11.05
CA ASP A 130 -15.98 2.81 -10.33
C ASP A 130 -15.65 3.60 -9.05
N PHE A 131 -14.48 3.39 -8.47
CA PHE A 131 -13.94 4.23 -7.41
C PHE A 131 -13.50 5.59 -7.94
N ASP A 132 -12.76 5.62 -9.06
CA ASP A 132 -12.32 6.85 -9.69
C ASP A 132 -13.50 7.72 -10.15
N PHE A 133 -14.56 7.10 -10.69
CA PHE A 133 -15.75 7.83 -11.12
C PHE A 133 -16.51 8.47 -9.94
N ARG A 134 -16.58 7.79 -8.78
CA ARG A 134 -17.36 8.26 -7.62
C ARG A 134 -16.56 9.15 -6.68
N VAL A 135 -15.29 8.85 -6.48
CA VAL A 135 -14.41 9.55 -5.54
C VAL A 135 -13.49 10.52 -6.27
N GLY A 136 -12.86 10.09 -7.35
CA GLY A 136 -11.97 10.94 -8.15
C GLY A 136 -10.68 11.30 -7.42
N LEU A 137 -10.09 10.37 -6.66
CA LEU A 137 -8.83 10.57 -5.95
C LEU A 137 -7.90 9.37 -6.11
N PRO A 138 -6.58 9.57 -6.24
CA PRO A 138 -5.59 8.49 -6.17
C PRO A 138 -5.76 7.69 -4.88
N GLY A 139 -6.12 6.41 -4.99
CA GLY A 139 -6.45 5.57 -3.85
C GLY A 139 -5.72 4.23 -3.84
N LYS A 140 -5.66 3.56 -2.69
CA LYS A 140 -5.28 2.15 -2.61
C LYS A 140 -6.14 1.47 -1.56
N SER A 141 -6.80 0.38 -1.94
CA SER A 141 -7.49 -0.51 -1.00
C SER A 141 -6.64 -1.71 -0.60
N GLY A 142 -6.89 -2.23 0.60
CA GLY A 142 -6.39 -3.51 1.08
C GLY A 142 -7.54 -4.42 1.50
N VAL A 143 -7.37 -5.73 1.33
CA VAL A 143 -8.34 -6.76 1.75
C VAL A 143 -8.66 -6.74 3.25
N GLY A 144 -7.79 -6.13 4.07
CA GLY A 144 -8.08 -5.86 5.49
C GLY A 144 -9.15 -4.79 5.72
N GLY A 145 -9.71 -4.17 4.68
CA GLY A 145 -10.75 -3.13 4.79
C GLY A 145 -10.22 -1.71 4.94
N GLY A 146 -8.91 -1.52 4.82
CA GLY A 146 -8.26 -0.21 4.78
C GLY A 146 -8.28 0.39 3.37
N ILE A 147 -8.59 1.68 3.27
CA ILE A 147 -8.47 2.48 2.05
C ILE A 147 -7.65 3.72 2.40
N VAL A 148 -6.61 4.01 1.60
CA VAL A 148 -5.91 5.30 1.64
C VAL A 148 -6.17 6.05 0.35
N ALA A 149 -6.44 7.35 0.45
CA ALA A 149 -6.66 8.25 -0.67
C ALA A 149 -5.79 9.51 -0.50
N VAL A 150 -5.20 9.98 -1.59
CA VAL A 150 -4.31 11.14 -1.60
C VAL A 150 -4.99 12.26 -2.37
N VAL A 151 -5.06 13.45 -1.78
CA VAL A 151 -5.48 14.69 -2.44
C VAL A 151 -4.23 15.49 -2.79
N PRO A 152 -3.80 15.51 -4.07
CA PRO A 152 -2.58 16.20 -4.48
C PRO A 152 -2.59 17.67 -4.04
N GLY A 153 -1.49 18.12 -3.44
CA GLY A 153 -1.30 19.48 -2.93
C GLY A 153 -2.07 19.83 -1.65
N LYS A 154 -2.82 18.90 -1.05
CA LYS A 154 -3.65 19.20 0.13
C LYS A 154 -3.44 18.26 1.31
N MET A 155 -3.77 16.97 1.15
CA MET A 155 -3.81 16.04 2.28
C MET A 155 -3.81 14.57 1.84
N ALA A 156 -3.56 13.67 2.79
CA ALA A 156 -3.81 12.24 2.66
C ALA A 156 -4.90 11.82 3.67
N ILE A 157 -5.78 10.92 3.23
CA ILE A 157 -6.95 10.46 3.97
C ILE A 157 -6.86 8.94 4.05
N ALA A 158 -7.07 8.38 5.24
CA ALA A 158 -7.17 6.94 5.41
C ALA A 158 -8.48 6.60 6.11
N VAL A 159 -9.14 5.56 5.62
CA VAL A 159 -10.40 5.04 6.16
C VAL A 159 -10.22 3.55 6.38
N TYR A 160 -10.72 3.05 7.50
CA TYR A 160 -10.70 1.63 7.82
C TYR A 160 -12.10 1.19 8.18
N SER A 161 -12.58 0.15 7.50
CA SER A 161 -13.80 -0.55 7.89
C SER A 161 -13.69 -2.02 7.49
N PRO A 162 -13.79 -2.96 8.45
CA PRO A 162 -13.53 -4.38 8.22
C PRO A 162 -14.56 -5.07 7.30
N ALA A 163 -15.74 -4.47 7.12
CA ALA A 163 -16.75 -4.98 6.20
C ALA A 163 -16.34 -4.75 4.73
N ILE A 164 -15.91 -5.82 4.07
CA ILE A 164 -15.55 -5.84 2.65
C ILE A 164 -16.71 -6.33 1.77
N ASN A 165 -16.82 -5.80 0.56
CA ASN A 165 -17.76 -6.28 -0.45
C ASN A 165 -17.18 -7.48 -1.24
N GLU A 166 -17.98 -8.07 -2.13
CA GLU A 166 -17.56 -9.21 -2.98
C GLU A 166 -16.34 -8.90 -3.86
N SER A 167 -16.06 -7.62 -4.13
CA SER A 167 -14.89 -7.17 -4.88
C SER A 167 -13.65 -6.88 -4.01
N GLY A 168 -13.71 -7.18 -2.70
CA GLY A 168 -12.59 -7.00 -1.76
C GLY A 168 -12.34 -5.56 -1.30
N ASN A 169 -13.27 -4.64 -1.56
CA ASN A 169 -13.18 -3.23 -1.17
C ASN A 169 -14.10 -2.92 0.03
N SER A 170 -13.69 -2.00 0.89
CA SER A 170 -14.50 -1.58 2.05
C SER A 170 -15.68 -0.71 1.60
N LEU A 171 -16.91 -1.23 1.67
CA LEU A 171 -18.11 -0.54 1.19
C LEU A 171 -18.34 0.80 1.91
N VAL A 172 -18.26 0.77 3.24
CA VAL A 172 -18.43 1.96 4.08
C VAL A 172 -17.27 2.93 3.87
N GLY A 173 -16.05 2.42 3.70
CA GLY A 173 -14.87 3.25 3.46
C GLY A 173 -14.96 4.02 2.15
N THR A 174 -15.38 3.35 1.07
CA THR A 174 -15.63 4.01 -0.22
C THR A 174 -16.75 5.04 -0.11
N LYS A 175 -17.85 4.73 0.59
CA LYS A 175 -18.96 5.69 0.74
C LYS A 175 -18.56 6.93 1.53
N ALA A 176 -17.72 6.77 2.56
CA ALA A 176 -17.19 7.88 3.33
C ALA A 176 -16.32 8.81 2.47
N LEU A 177 -15.48 8.24 1.60
CA LEU A 177 -14.66 9.01 0.67
C LEU A 177 -15.50 9.71 -0.41
N GLU A 178 -16.51 9.04 -0.96
CA GLU A 178 -17.46 9.64 -1.91
C GLU A 178 -18.20 10.84 -1.28
N LEU A 179 -18.69 10.68 -0.05
CA LEU A 179 -19.36 11.78 0.68
C LEU A 179 -18.39 12.91 0.99
N PHE A 180 -17.13 12.59 1.31
CA PHE A 180 -16.10 13.58 1.56
C PHE A 180 -15.83 14.43 0.30
N THR A 181 -15.59 13.80 -0.84
CA THR A 181 -15.30 14.51 -2.10
C THR A 181 -16.51 15.30 -2.58
N THR A 182 -17.72 14.74 -2.46
CA THR A 182 -18.98 15.44 -2.77
C THR A 182 -19.18 16.70 -1.93
N LYS A 183 -18.86 16.63 -0.62
CA LYS A 183 -19.03 17.79 0.28
C LYS A 183 -17.93 18.83 0.16
N THR A 184 -16.71 18.42 -0.18
CA THR A 184 -15.53 19.30 -0.19
C THR A 184 -15.22 19.84 -1.58
N GLY A 185 -15.79 19.26 -2.64
CA GLY A 185 -15.45 19.55 -4.03
C GLY A 185 -14.04 19.11 -4.41
N LEU A 186 -13.42 18.25 -3.60
CA LEU A 186 -12.05 17.78 -3.81
C LEU A 186 -12.07 16.49 -4.62
N SER A 187 -12.35 16.62 -5.91
CA SER A 187 -12.14 15.60 -6.93
C SER A 187 -11.02 16.10 -7.85
N ILE A 188 -10.20 15.18 -8.38
CA ILE A 188 -9.24 15.53 -9.45
C ILE A 188 -9.91 15.67 -10.82
N PHE A 189 -11.17 15.22 -10.93
CA PHE A 189 -12.05 15.33 -12.09
C PHE A 189 -13.14 16.37 -11.86
#